data_AF-A0A2G9U0J1-F1
#
_entry.id   AF-A0A2G9U0J1-F1
#
_cell.length_a   1.000
_cell.length_b   1.000
_cell.length_c   1.000
_cell.angle_alpha   90.00
_cell.angle_beta   90.00
_cell.angle_gamma   90.00
#
_symmetry.space_group_name_H-M   'P 1'
#
loop_
_entity.id
_entity.type
_entity.pdbx_description
1 polymer ?
#
loop_
_entity_poly.entity_id
_entity_poly.type
_entity_poly.pdbx_seq_one_letter_code
_entity_poly.pdbx_strand_id
1 'polypeptide(L)'
;MADHHIICVIFLPYLEYKNLLRGCCLLSMEPVCPRQSNPICQCSPNSACPTGAQCTMGTCCSKSVALYNQIPGSQCQTSTQCNGYSSSCAQCMQGVCSCVNGAASNGANCLQMPPKVLTLARNGCDQYGSPCSVLLSTARRRPIIAPMGNITETPLFFNVASERKCVANVTELGFDPDSTCLPNEKCINGECRMKLWPGEYGCSTDEECTSRCANTYCERMKSDKNVAQCQCRDGQLLYGRCFSQCPSGFHESGAYCMHDDEDSFWADGDAQDRLKALLNAGQC
;
A
#
# COMPACT_ATOMS: atom_id res chain seq x y z
N MET A 1 -3.91 -51.12 -6.38
CA MET A 1 -5.18 -50.52 -5.94
C MET A 1 -5.16 -50.45 -4.43
N ALA A 2 -4.77 -49.29 -3.88
CA ALA A 2 -5.08 -48.84 -2.54
C ALA A 2 -4.58 -47.39 -2.44
N ASP A 3 -5.53 -46.48 -2.28
CA ASP A 3 -5.35 -45.05 -2.04
C ASP A 3 -4.55 -44.79 -0.75
N HIS A 4 -3.61 -43.85 -0.82
CA HIS A 4 -3.06 -43.17 0.35
C HIS A 4 -3.44 -41.70 0.30
N HIS A 5 -4.53 -41.39 1.00
CA HIS A 5 -4.84 -40.05 1.46
C HIS A 5 -3.75 -39.62 2.45
N ILE A 6 -2.86 -38.73 2.02
CA ILE A 6 -2.00 -37.96 2.94
C ILE A 6 -2.81 -36.78 3.45
N ILE A 7 -3.28 -36.89 4.69
CA ILE A 7 -3.78 -35.77 5.48
C ILE A 7 -2.55 -34.99 5.94
N CYS A 8 -2.26 -33.85 5.30
CA CYS A 8 -1.28 -32.89 5.82
C CYS A 8 -1.92 -32.08 6.95
N VAL A 9 -1.74 -32.56 8.18
CA VAL A 9 -1.80 -31.74 9.39
C VAL A 9 -0.49 -30.95 9.42
N ILE A 10 -0.54 -29.64 9.13
CA ILE A 10 0.58 -28.74 9.39
C ILE A 10 0.16 -27.78 10.50
N PHE A 11 0.57 -28.15 11.71
CA PHE A 11 0.84 -27.23 12.80
C PHE A 11 2.16 -26.52 12.47
N LEU A 12 2.12 -25.20 12.21
CA LEU A 12 3.29 -24.34 12.22
C LEU A 12 2.96 -23.07 13.01
N PRO A 13 3.45 -22.92 14.26
CA PRO A 13 3.55 -21.63 14.90
C PRO A 13 4.75 -20.88 14.31
N TYR A 14 4.71 -19.55 14.25
CA TYR A 14 5.77 -18.66 13.76
C TYR A 14 6.07 -18.72 12.25
N LEU A 15 5.42 -17.83 11.47
CA LEU A 15 5.98 -17.30 10.23
C LEU A 15 5.47 -15.87 9.99
N GLU A 16 6.41 -14.95 10.17
CA GLU A 16 6.60 -13.66 9.49
C GLU A 16 5.38 -12.78 9.19
N TYR A 17 5.24 -11.77 10.05
CA TYR A 17 4.66 -10.46 9.76
C TYR A 17 5.42 -9.78 8.60
N LYS A 18 5.15 -10.19 7.35
CA LYS A 18 5.43 -9.37 6.17
C LYS A 18 4.15 -8.64 5.78
N ASN A 19 4.22 -7.32 5.87
CA ASN A 19 3.24 -6.32 5.45
C ASN A 19 2.08 -6.87 4.60
N LEU A 20 0.91 -6.93 5.23
CA LEU A 20 -0.33 -7.38 4.64
C LEU A 20 -0.88 -6.28 3.71
N LEU A 21 -0.21 -6.07 2.58
CA LEU A 21 -0.90 -5.53 1.42
C LEU A 21 -1.97 -6.57 1.01
N ARG A 22 -3.23 -6.13 0.92
CA ARG A 22 -4.33 -6.73 0.12
C ARG A 22 -4.98 -8.05 0.55
N GLY A 23 -6.30 -8.07 0.37
CA GLY A 23 -7.07 -9.29 0.23
C GLY A 23 -6.56 -10.16 -0.92
N CYS A 24 -6.55 -11.48 -0.71
CA CYS A 24 -6.51 -12.56 -1.69
C CYS A 24 -5.74 -12.34 -3.01
N CYS A 25 -4.60 -11.64 -3.00
CA CYS A 25 -3.58 -11.76 -4.02
C CYS A 25 -2.49 -12.70 -3.48
N LEU A 26 -1.98 -13.60 -4.33
CA LEU A 26 -0.81 -14.44 -4.07
C LEU A 26 0.42 -13.54 -3.81
N LEU A 27 0.57 -13.06 -2.59
CA LEU A 27 1.70 -12.27 -2.13
C LEU A 27 2.75 -13.17 -1.48
N SER A 28 3.50 -13.85 -2.34
CA SER A 28 4.92 -14.19 -2.16
C SER A 28 5.30 -15.11 -3.31
N MET A 29 5.51 -14.54 -4.49
CA MET A 29 6.35 -15.20 -5.48
C MET A 29 7.52 -14.26 -5.69
N GLU A 30 8.74 -14.72 -5.42
CA GLU A 30 9.92 -14.10 -6.03
C GLU A 30 9.58 -13.86 -7.50
N PRO A 31 9.78 -12.65 -8.04
CA PRO A 31 9.27 -12.31 -9.35
C PRO A 31 9.75 -13.31 -10.41
N VAL A 32 8.84 -14.18 -10.87
CA VAL A 32 9.17 -15.27 -11.81
C VAL A 32 8.94 -14.78 -13.23
N CYS A 33 10.02 -14.45 -13.91
CA CYS A 33 10.00 -14.15 -15.34
C CYS A 33 10.67 -15.28 -16.15
N PRO A 34 10.18 -15.60 -17.36
CA PRO A 34 10.83 -16.54 -18.26
C PRO A 34 12.31 -16.19 -18.47
N ARG A 35 13.13 -17.20 -18.78
CA ARG A 35 14.54 -16.99 -19.15
C ARG A 35 14.62 -15.92 -20.25
N GLN A 36 15.52 -14.95 -20.10
CA GLN A 36 15.69 -13.78 -20.98
C GLN A 36 14.63 -12.67 -20.86
N SER A 37 13.85 -12.64 -19.78
CA SER A 37 12.98 -11.51 -19.46
C SER A 37 13.23 -10.99 -18.06
N ASN A 38 12.98 -9.70 -17.86
CA ASN A 38 13.19 -9.02 -16.59
C ASN A 38 11.85 -8.72 -15.94
N PRO A 39 11.75 -8.91 -14.62
CA PRO A 39 10.58 -8.47 -13.87
C PRO A 39 10.54 -6.95 -13.79
N ILE A 40 9.33 -6.39 -13.82
CA ILE A 40 9.11 -4.95 -13.72
C ILE A 40 8.29 -4.65 -12.46
N CYS A 41 7.07 -5.17 -12.44
CA CYS A 41 6.07 -4.91 -11.40
C CYS A 41 5.16 -6.13 -11.26
N GLN A 42 4.36 -6.19 -10.21
CA GLN A 42 3.30 -7.18 -10.10
C GLN A 42 2.19 -6.88 -11.13
N CYS A 43 1.59 -7.93 -11.68
CA CYS A 43 0.43 -7.77 -12.54
C CYS A 43 -0.72 -7.12 -11.78
N SER A 44 -1.55 -6.36 -12.50
CA SER A 44 -2.86 -6.01 -11.95
C SER A 44 -3.73 -7.27 -11.79
N PRO A 45 -4.78 -7.21 -10.96
CA PRO A 45 -5.80 -8.27 -10.89
C PRO A 45 -6.35 -8.75 -12.23
N ASN A 46 -6.42 -7.87 -13.24
CA ASN A 46 -6.87 -8.21 -14.60
C ASN A 46 -5.73 -8.65 -15.53
N SER A 47 -4.57 -9.02 -14.97
CA SER A 47 -3.36 -9.38 -15.72
C SER A 47 -2.83 -8.29 -16.66
N ALA A 48 -3.25 -7.04 -16.47
CA ALA A 48 -2.71 -5.88 -17.19
C ALA A 48 -1.30 -5.54 -16.70
N CYS A 49 -0.46 -5.14 -17.65
CA CYS A 49 0.92 -4.73 -17.44
C CYS A 49 1.23 -3.43 -18.19
N PRO A 50 2.31 -2.73 -17.84
CA PRO A 50 2.82 -1.61 -18.63
C PRO A 50 3.05 -2.01 -20.08
N THR A 51 2.92 -1.05 -21.00
CA THR A 51 3.14 -1.26 -22.44
C THR A 51 4.51 -1.90 -22.69
N GLY A 52 4.55 -2.95 -23.51
CA GLY A 52 5.79 -3.70 -23.82
C GLY A 52 6.17 -4.76 -22.79
N ALA A 53 5.33 -4.99 -21.77
CA ALA A 53 5.45 -6.10 -20.83
C ALA A 53 4.23 -7.03 -20.92
N GLN A 54 4.42 -8.29 -20.50
CA GLN A 54 3.35 -9.29 -20.44
C GLN A 54 3.29 -9.90 -19.05
N CYS A 55 2.07 -10.13 -18.56
CA CYS A 55 1.88 -10.79 -17.28
C CYS A 55 2.26 -12.26 -17.39
N THR A 56 3.25 -12.69 -16.61
CA THR A 56 3.66 -14.09 -16.47
C THR A 56 3.67 -14.44 -15.00
N MET A 57 2.87 -15.43 -14.59
CA MET A 57 2.82 -15.91 -13.19
C MET A 57 2.67 -14.79 -12.14
N GLY A 58 1.85 -13.77 -12.44
CA GLY A 58 1.62 -12.64 -11.53
C GLY A 58 2.68 -11.53 -11.55
N THR A 59 3.71 -11.64 -12.40
CA THR A 59 4.73 -10.62 -12.60
C THR A 59 4.69 -10.08 -14.03
N CYS A 60 4.74 -8.76 -14.20
CA CYS A 60 4.93 -8.12 -15.51
C CYS A 60 6.38 -8.30 -15.96
N CYS A 61 6.57 -9.08 -17.00
CA CYS A 61 7.88 -9.42 -17.56
C CYS A 61 8.08 -8.73 -18.90
N SER A 62 9.25 -8.09 -19.09
CA SER A 62 9.65 -7.58 -20.40
C SER A 62 10.86 -8.33 -20.94
N LYS A 63 10.85 -8.56 -22.26
CA LYS A 63 11.95 -9.16 -23.01
C LYS A 63 13.15 -8.21 -23.18
N SER A 64 13.01 -6.93 -22.81
CA SER A 64 14.10 -5.96 -22.90
C SER A 64 14.88 -5.87 -21.58
N VAL A 65 16.22 -5.80 -21.68
CA VAL A 65 17.14 -5.61 -20.53
C VAL A 65 17.06 -4.19 -19.97
N ALA A 66 16.55 -3.24 -20.77
CA ALA A 66 16.56 -1.83 -20.43
C ALA A 66 15.47 -1.45 -19.41
N LEU A 67 14.25 -1.99 -19.46
CA LEU A 67 13.12 -1.34 -18.78
C LEU A 67 13.15 -1.30 -17.24
N TYR A 68 13.83 -2.23 -16.57
CA TYR A 68 13.84 -2.28 -15.10
C TYR A 68 14.66 -1.15 -14.46
N ASN A 69 15.86 -0.88 -15.00
CA ASN A 69 16.74 0.17 -14.46
C ASN A 69 16.31 1.59 -14.85
N GLN A 70 15.15 1.73 -15.48
CA GLN A 70 14.66 2.98 -16.04
C GLN A 70 13.38 3.45 -15.36
N ILE A 71 12.79 2.65 -14.45
CA ILE A 71 11.59 3.05 -13.72
C ILE A 71 11.89 4.21 -12.74
N PRO A 72 10.89 5.03 -12.38
CA PRO A 72 11.09 6.07 -11.39
C PRO A 72 11.64 5.49 -10.08
N GLY A 73 12.66 6.12 -9.51
CA GLY A 73 13.36 5.68 -8.30
C GLY A 73 14.51 4.69 -8.51
N SER A 74 14.79 4.28 -9.76
CA SER A 74 16.00 3.54 -10.12
C SER A 74 17.24 4.45 -10.18
N GLN A 75 18.43 3.85 -10.19
CA GLN A 75 19.67 4.59 -10.39
C GLN A 75 19.85 4.99 -11.87
N CYS A 76 20.41 6.17 -12.09
CA CYS A 76 20.72 6.69 -13.42
C CYS A 76 22.02 7.49 -13.43
N GLN A 77 22.61 7.62 -14.62
CA GLN A 77 23.74 8.50 -14.92
C GLN A 77 23.31 9.65 -15.84
N THR A 78 22.38 9.39 -16.74
CA THR A 78 21.84 10.39 -17.68
C THR A 78 20.33 10.30 -17.75
N SER A 79 19.67 11.43 -18.03
CA SER A 79 18.20 11.51 -18.08
C SER A 79 17.59 10.62 -19.16
N THR A 80 18.31 10.35 -20.26
CA THR A 80 17.89 9.43 -21.33
C THR A 80 17.67 7.99 -20.85
N GLN A 81 18.19 7.64 -19.69
CA GLN A 81 17.97 6.34 -19.06
C GLN A 81 16.64 6.28 -18.31
N CYS A 82 15.95 7.40 -18.06
CA CYS A 82 14.73 7.37 -17.27
C CYS A 82 13.50 7.21 -18.17
N ASN A 83 12.65 6.23 -17.85
CA ASN A 83 11.35 6.08 -18.48
C ASN A 83 10.55 7.36 -18.25
N GLY A 84 10.11 7.97 -19.35
CA GLY A 84 9.36 9.22 -19.35
C GLY A 84 10.19 10.41 -19.81
N TYR A 85 11.49 10.21 -20.05
CA TYR A 85 12.38 11.24 -20.59
C TYR A 85 11.97 11.68 -22.00
N SER A 86 11.58 10.75 -22.88
CA SER A 86 11.14 11.06 -24.24
C SER A 86 9.91 11.97 -24.30
N SER A 87 9.10 11.98 -23.23
CA SER A 87 7.95 12.86 -23.04
C SER A 87 8.22 14.00 -22.05
N SER A 88 9.48 14.27 -21.72
CA SER A 88 9.91 15.32 -20.78
C SER A 88 9.27 15.21 -19.38
N CYS A 89 8.85 14.01 -19.00
CA CYS A 89 8.22 13.71 -17.71
C CYS A 89 9.21 13.15 -16.69
N ALA A 90 10.41 12.73 -17.12
CA ALA A 90 11.44 12.19 -16.25
C ALA A 90 12.80 12.84 -16.48
N GLN A 91 13.59 12.91 -15.42
CA GLN A 91 14.97 13.36 -15.46
C GLN A 91 15.83 12.55 -14.48
N CYS A 92 17.12 12.41 -14.78
CA CYS A 92 18.07 11.89 -13.81
C CYS A 92 18.46 13.01 -12.84
N MET A 93 18.04 12.88 -11.59
CA MET A 93 18.31 13.85 -10.53
C MET A 93 19.05 13.18 -9.39
N GLN A 94 20.22 13.72 -9.03
CA GLN A 94 21.07 13.15 -7.96
C GLN A 94 21.33 11.64 -8.14
N GLY A 95 21.45 11.19 -9.41
CA GLY A 95 21.66 9.78 -9.74
C GLY A 95 20.43 8.89 -9.61
N VAL A 96 19.23 9.46 -9.47
CA VAL A 96 17.95 8.75 -9.38
C VAL A 96 16.99 9.23 -10.47
N CYS A 97 16.29 8.29 -11.13
CA CYS A 97 15.26 8.63 -12.09
C CYS A 97 14.05 9.25 -11.37
N SER A 98 13.76 10.51 -11.67
CA SER A 98 12.71 11.27 -10.99
C SER A 98 11.70 11.86 -11.96
N CYS A 99 10.44 11.97 -11.52
CA CYS A 99 9.37 12.57 -12.31
C CYS A 99 9.35 14.08 -12.10
N VAL A 100 9.33 14.84 -13.20
CA VAL A 100 9.44 16.31 -13.21
C VAL A 100 8.24 16.94 -13.92
N ASN A 101 8.13 18.27 -13.87
CA ASN A 101 7.09 19.03 -14.59
C ASN A 101 5.65 18.62 -14.23
N GLY A 102 5.38 18.33 -12.95
CA GLY A 102 4.05 17.89 -12.50
C GLY A 102 3.66 16.46 -12.92
N ALA A 103 4.59 15.69 -13.50
CA ALA A 103 4.40 14.27 -13.74
C ALA A 103 4.46 13.46 -12.44
N ALA A 104 3.88 12.27 -12.46
CA ALA A 104 3.92 11.33 -11.34
C ALA A 104 4.30 9.92 -11.80
N SER A 105 4.90 9.16 -10.89
CA SER A 105 5.25 7.76 -11.07
C SER A 105 3.98 6.90 -11.05
N ASN A 106 3.78 6.09 -12.10
CA ASN A 106 2.79 5.01 -12.08
C ASN A 106 3.40 3.65 -11.71
N GLY A 107 4.64 3.62 -11.22
CA GLY A 107 5.36 2.37 -10.95
C GLY A 107 6.19 1.81 -12.11
N ALA A 108 5.94 2.23 -13.35
CA ALA A 108 6.71 1.79 -14.52
C ALA A 108 7.35 2.95 -15.28
N ASN A 109 6.71 4.10 -15.29
CA ASN A 109 7.09 5.28 -16.05
C ASN A 109 6.66 6.57 -15.32
N CYS A 110 7.36 7.67 -15.54
CA CYS A 110 6.85 9.00 -15.22
C CYS A 110 5.91 9.47 -16.33
N LEU A 111 4.70 9.88 -15.96
CA LEU A 111 3.72 10.39 -16.93
C LEU A 111 2.93 11.57 -16.36
N GLN A 112 2.46 12.43 -17.27
CA GLN A 112 1.55 13.53 -16.93
C GLN A 112 0.22 12.94 -16.47
N MET A 113 -0.10 13.11 -15.20
CA MET A 113 -1.38 12.70 -14.62
C MET A 113 -2.23 13.93 -14.34
N PRO A 114 -3.50 13.97 -14.80
CA PRO A 114 -4.41 15.01 -14.38
C PRO A 114 -4.47 15.07 -12.84
N PRO A 115 -4.49 16.27 -12.21
CA PRO A 115 -4.46 16.39 -10.75
C PRO A 115 -5.54 15.55 -10.04
N LYS A 116 -6.76 15.50 -10.61
CA LYS A 116 -7.86 14.69 -10.09
C LYS A 116 -7.54 13.19 -10.06
N VAL A 117 -6.85 12.67 -11.09
CA VAL A 117 -6.44 11.26 -11.18
C VAL A 117 -5.33 10.97 -10.18
N LEU A 118 -4.36 11.88 -10.05
CA LEU A 118 -3.29 11.75 -9.07
C LEU A 118 -3.83 11.76 -7.63
N THR A 119 -4.75 12.67 -7.31
CA THR A 119 -5.43 12.69 -6.00
C THR A 119 -6.19 11.39 -5.76
N LEU A 120 -6.91 10.88 -6.75
CA LEU A 120 -7.62 9.60 -6.66
C LEU A 120 -6.66 8.44 -6.38
N ALA A 121 -5.54 8.36 -7.13
CA ALA A 121 -4.55 7.33 -6.93
C ALA A 121 -3.88 7.41 -5.54
N ARG A 122 -3.57 8.62 -5.07
CA ARG A 122 -2.93 8.84 -3.76
C ARG A 122 -3.83 8.47 -2.60
N ASN A 123 -5.12 8.75 -2.72
CA ASN A 123 -6.10 8.50 -1.67
C ASN A 123 -6.84 7.16 -1.82
N GLY A 124 -6.55 6.42 -2.89
CA GLY A 124 -7.18 5.13 -3.17
C GLY A 124 -6.71 4.01 -2.26
N CYS A 125 -7.60 3.03 -2.06
CA CYS A 125 -7.37 1.79 -1.32
C CYS A 125 -6.64 0.73 -2.15
N ASP A 126 -6.65 0.88 -3.48
CA ASP A 126 -6.04 -0.03 -4.42
C ASP A 126 -5.39 0.72 -5.58
N GLN A 127 -4.82 -0.05 -6.51
CA GLN A 127 -4.10 0.49 -7.67
C GLN A 127 -4.95 1.17 -8.73
N TYR A 128 -6.27 1.09 -8.61
CA TYR A 128 -7.20 1.68 -9.57
C TYR A 128 -7.86 2.94 -8.99
N GLY A 129 -7.52 3.29 -7.74
CA GLY A 129 -8.04 4.49 -7.09
C GLY A 129 -9.38 4.28 -6.38
N SER A 130 -9.71 3.05 -5.94
CA SER A 130 -10.97 2.81 -5.25
C SER A 130 -11.04 3.62 -3.97
N PRO A 131 -12.20 4.20 -3.62
CA PRO A 131 -12.37 4.75 -2.28
C PRO A 131 -12.17 3.65 -1.22
N CYS A 132 -11.52 4.04 -0.12
CA CYS A 132 -11.31 3.18 1.04
C CYS A 132 -12.60 3.11 1.86
N SER A 133 -13.00 1.90 2.23
CA SER A 133 -14.11 1.66 3.16
C SER A 133 -13.71 0.64 4.20
N VAL A 134 -14.31 0.70 5.37
CA VAL A 134 -14.21 -0.37 6.37
C VAL A 134 -15.31 -1.38 6.10
N LEU A 135 -14.90 -2.62 5.85
CA LEU A 135 -15.77 -3.78 5.73
C LEU A 135 -15.63 -4.65 6.97
N LEU A 136 -16.73 -5.22 7.44
CA LEU A 136 -16.71 -6.17 8.55
C LEU A 136 -16.61 -7.59 8.01
N SER A 137 -15.64 -8.36 8.51
CA SER A 137 -15.55 -9.79 8.26
C SER A 137 -16.05 -10.54 9.48
N THR A 138 -17.21 -11.17 9.36
CA THR A 138 -17.76 -12.06 10.40
C THR A 138 -16.82 -13.24 10.70
N ALA A 139 -16.14 -13.76 9.68
CA ALA A 139 -15.18 -14.86 9.82
C ALA A 139 -13.91 -14.49 10.58
N ARG A 140 -13.43 -13.25 10.43
CA ARG A 140 -12.22 -12.77 11.13
C ARG A 140 -12.52 -11.99 12.39
N ARG A 141 -13.80 -11.63 12.63
CA ARG A 141 -14.26 -10.75 13.70
C ARG A 141 -13.42 -9.48 13.80
N ARG A 142 -13.02 -8.98 12.63
CA ARG A 142 -12.11 -7.85 12.47
C ARG A 142 -12.53 -7.04 11.25
N PRO A 143 -12.69 -5.73 11.40
CA PRO A 143 -12.88 -4.85 10.25
C PRO A 143 -11.63 -4.81 9.38
N ILE A 144 -11.82 -4.63 8.08
CA ILE A 144 -10.78 -4.56 7.06
C ILE A 144 -11.01 -3.29 6.27
N ILE A 145 -9.97 -2.47 6.10
CA ILE A 145 -10.01 -1.37 5.14
C ILE A 145 -9.83 -1.98 3.75
N ALA A 146 -10.86 -1.85 2.92
CA ALA A 146 -10.93 -2.47 1.61
C ALA A 146 -11.51 -1.50 0.57
N PRO A 147 -11.14 -1.68 -0.71
CA PRO A 147 -11.69 -0.89 -1.80
C PRO A 147 -13.19 -1.14 -1.95
N MET A 148 -13.95 -0.09 -2.26
CA MET A 148 -15.36 -0.17 -2.65
C MET A 148 -15.61 0.55 -3.98
N GLY A 149 -16.43 -0.04 -4.85
CA GLY A 149 -16.94 0.64 -6.05
C GLY A 149 -16.29 0.24 -7.37
N ASN A 150 -16.86 0.77 -8.46
CA ASN A 150 -16.47 0.48 -9.83
C ASN A 150 -15.45 1.49 -10.34
N ILE A 151 -14.23 1.31 -9.87
CA ILE A 151 -13.01 1.85 -10.47
C ILE A 151 -12.79 1.26 -11.87
N THR A 152 -12.14 2.04 -12.73
CA THR A 152 -11.76 1.58 -14.06
C THR A 152 -11.06 0.23 -13.98
N GLU A 153 -11.41 -0.71 -14.83
CA GLU A 153 -10.70 -2.00 -14.97
C GLU A 153 -9.22 -1.82 -15.40
N THR A 154 -8.81 -0.58 -15.66
CA THR A 154 -7.43 -0.16 -15.94
C THR A 154 -6.77 0.44 -14.69
N PRO A 155 -5.60 -0.07 -14.28
CA PRO A 155 -4.89 0.43 -13.09
C PRO A 155 -4.30 1.83 -13.32
N LEU A 156 -4.37 2.69 -12.31
CA LEU A 156 -3.74 4.02 -12.28
C LEU A 156 -2.23 3.93 -12.03
N PHE A 157 -1.82 2.92 -11.27
CA PHE A 157 -0.42 2.62 -11.00
C PHE A 157 -0.19 1.11 -10.88
N PHE A 158 1.07 0.69 -10.95
CA PHE A 158 1.49 -0.70 -10.84
C PHE A 158 2.37 -0.86 -9.61
N ASN A 159 2.04 -1.85 -8.78
CA ASN A 159 2.86 -2.19 -7.63
C ASN A 159 4.21 -2.74 -8.09
N VAL A 160 5.30 -2.12 -7.65
CA VAL A 160 6.65 -2.58 -7.99
C VAL A 160 7.12 -3.67 -7.04
N ALA A 161 8.01 -4.55 -7.52
CA ALA A 161 8.50 -5.68 -6.74
C ALA A 161 9.65 -5.31 -5.77
N SER A 162 10.20 -4.10 -5.87
CA SER A 162 11.38 -3.70 -5.10
C SER A 162 11.24 -2.28 -4.58
N GLU A 163 11.88 -2.01 -3.45
CA GLU A 163 11.95 -0.67 -2.86
C GLU A 163 12.66 0.30 -3.81
N ARG A 164 12.25 1.56 -3.77
CA ARG A 164 12.69 2.59 -4.70
C ARG A 164 13.28 3.76 -3.94
N LYS A 165 14.25 4.41 -4.58
CA LYS A 165 14.81 5.65 -4.06
C LYS A 165 13.94 6.82 -4.46
N CYS A 166 13.97 7.87 -3.67
CA CYS A 166 13.34 9.14 -3.99
C CYS A 166 14.30 10.27 -3.70
N VAL A 167 14.02 11.43 -4.29
CA VAL A 167 14.83 12.62 -4.09
C VAL A 167 14.07 13.55 -3.14
N ALA A 168 14.48 13.63 -1.88
CA ALA A 168 13.73 14.41 -0.87
C ALA A 168 14.12 15.90 -0.84
N ASN A 169 15.39 16.22 -1.13
CA ASN A 169 15.96 17.55 -0.99
C ASN A 169 16.36 18.11 -2.35
N VAL A 170 15.40 18.74 -3.02
CA VAL A 170 15.66 19.50 -4.25
C VAL A 170 15.33 20.96 -3.99
N THR A 171 16.24 21.85 -4.37
CA THR A 171 16.07 23.32 -4.30
C THR A 171 15.15 23.85 -5.41
N GLU A 172 14.58 22.97 -6.22
CA GLU A 172 13.77 23.28 -7.37
C GLU A 172 12.33 23.58 -6.93
N LEU A 173 11.90 24.81 -7.15
CA LEU A 173 10.56 25.28 -6.79
C LEU A 173 9.50 24.44 -7.53
N GLY A 174 8.60 23.81 -6.78
CA GLY A 174 7.50 23.03 -7.34
C GLY A 174 7.82 21.56 -7.63
N PHE A 175 8.99 21.06 -7.22
CA PHE A 175 9.27 19.64 -7.21
C PHE A 175 8.48 18.93 -6.09
N ASP A 176 7.76 17.87 -6.42
CA ASP A 176 7.05 17.01 -5.46
C ASP A 176 7.94 15.80 -5.11
N PRO A 177 8.47 15.68 -3.88
CA PRO A 177 9.30 14.54 -3.47
C PRO A 177 8.64 13.17 -3.66
N ASP A 178 7.30 13.11 -3.62
CA ASP A 178 6.53 11.89 -3.82
C ASP A 178 6.33 11.57 -5.30
N SER A 179 6.80 12.41 -6.23
CA SER A 179 6.63 12.21 -7.68
C SER A 179 7.32 10.93 -8.17
N THR A 180 8.36 10.48 -7.48
CA THR A 180 9.09 9.23 -7.79
C THR A 180 8.41 8.01 -7.18
N CYS A 181 7.67 8.20 -6.08
CA CYS A 181 7.05 7.16 -5.29
C CYS A 181 5.66 6.78 -5.84
N LEU A 182 5.16 5.62 -5.43
CA LEU A 182 3.87 5.15 -5.87
C LEU A 182 2.84 6.02 -5.15
N PRO A 183 1.62 6.14 -5.68
CA PRO A 183 0.58 6.91 -4.99
C PRO A 183 0.32 6.46 -3.54
N ASN A 184 0.48 5.17 -3.24
CA ASN A 184 0.39 4.59 -1.89
C ASN A 184 1.69 4.66 -1.06
N GLU A 185 2.74 5.30 -1.57
CA GLU A 185 4.03 5.49 -0.91
C GLU A 185 4.32 6.97 -0.70
N LYS A 186 5.28 7.26 0.18
CA LYS A 186 5.81 8.59 0.47
C LYS A 186 7.34 8.55 0.44
N CYS A 187 7.93 9.64 -0.02
CA CYS A 187 9.37 9.83 0.05
C CYS A 187 9.78 10.19 1.48
N ILE A 188 10.51 9.30 2.14
CA ILE A 188 11.00 9.47 3.51
C ILE A 188 12.49 9.15 3.52
N ASN A 189 13.33 10.13 3.87
CA ASN A 189 14.78 9.99 3.95
C ASN A 189 15.45 9.41 2.68
N GLY A 190 14.91 9.75 1.50
CA GLY A 190 15.45 9.29 0.22
C GLY A 190 14.97 7.91 -0.23
N GLU A 191 13.99 7.33 0.47
CA GLU A 191 13.39 6.04 0.13
C GLU A 191 11.87 6.18 0.03
N CYS A 192 11.28 5.49 -0.96
CA CYS A 192 9.84 5.37 -1.06
C CYS A 192 9.35 4.34 -0.05
N ARG A 193 8.66 4.82 0.98
CA ARG A 193 8.11 4.02 2.08
C ARG A 193 6.59 3.98 1.98
N MET A 194 6.00 2.91 2.48
CA MET A 194 4.54 2.73 2.44
C MET A 194 3.82 3.74 3.34
N LYS A 195 2.67 4.25 2.87
CA LYS A 195 1.73 5.01 3.69
C LYS A 195 0.86 4.05 4.48
N LEU A 196 0.96 4.08 5.80
CA LEU A 196 0.29 3.15 6.70
C LEU A 196 -0.97 3.77 7.29
N TRP A 197 -1.99 2.95 7.48
CA TRP A 197 -3.23 3.31 8.18
C TRP A 197 -3.08 3.15 9.71
N PRO A 198 -3.92 3.83 10.51
CA PRO A 198 -4.01 3.54 11.94
C PRO A 198 -4.17 2.02 12.18
N GLY A 199 -3.46 1.49 13.17
CA GLY A 199 -3.47 0.08 13.54
C GLY A 199 -2.62 -0.85 12.66
N GLU A 200 -2.09 -0.39 11.53
CA GLU A 200 -1.14 -1.17 10.74
C GLU A 200 0.23 -1.27 11.42
N TYR A 201 0.87 -2.42 11.26
CA TYR A 201 2.17 -2.73 11.85
C TYR A 201 3.31 -2.51 10.85
N GLY A 202 4.55 -2.53 11.35
CA GLY A 202 5.75 -2.45 10.54
C GLY A 202 6.21 -1.03 10.22
N CYS A 203 5.62 -0.02 10.86
CA CYS A 203 6.09 1.35 10.72
C CYS A 203 7.53 1.48 11.24
N SER A 204 8.34 2.28 10.55
CA SER A 204 9.66 2.67 11.04
C SER A 204 9.67 4.10 11.53
N THR A 205 8.81 4.98 11.01
CA THR A 205 8.79 6.42 11.28
C THR A 205 7.37 6.95 11.43
N ASP A 206 7.20 8.10 12.11
CA ASP A 206 5.89 8.75 12.27
C ASP A 206 5.34 9.20 10.91
N GLU A 207 6.22 9.55 9.97
CA GLU A 207 5.87 9.98 8.62
C GLU A 207 5.08 8.92 7.85
N GLU A 208 5.33 7.62 8.06
CA GLU A 208 4.58 6.53 7.42
C GLU A 208 3.11 6.51 7.88
N CYS A 209 2.87 6.70 9.18
CA CYS A 209 1.53 6.71 9.78
C CYS A 209 0.78 8.01 9.49
N THR A 210 1.46 9.15 9.70
CA THR A 210 0.87 10.49 9.52
C THR A 210 0.46 10.79 8.08
N SER A 211 0.99 10.02 7.12
CA SER A 211 0.65 10.14 5.71
C SER A 211 -0.80 9.82 5.37
N ARG A 212 -1.47 8.96 6.15
CA ARG A 212 -2.90 8.66 5.99
C ARG A 212 -3.75 9.38 7.04
N CYS A 213 -3.22 9.56 8.24
CA CYS A 213 -3.94 10.18 9.34
C CYS A 213 -2.99 11.04 10.17
N ALA A 214 -3.13 12.37 10.11
CA ALA A 214 -2.24 13.28 10.83
C ALA A 214 -2.21 13.03 12.35
N ASN A 215 -3.31 12.52 12.93
CA ASN A 215 -3.43 12.14 14.34
C ASN A 215 -2.83 10.75 14.66
N THR A 216 -1.72 10.37 14.02
CA THR A 216 -1.05 9.10 14.30
C THR A 216 0.45 9.26 14.50
N TYR A 217 1.06 8.23 15.06
CA TYR A 217 2.50 8.12 15.26
C TYR A 217 2.91 6.64 15.23
N CYS A 218 4.20 6.37 15.06
CA CYS A 218 4.75 5.02 15.05
C CYS A 218 5.15 4.59 16.47
N GLU A 219 4.31 3.79 17.12
CA GLU A 219 4.57 3.22 18.44
C GLU A 219 5.50 2.02 18.31
N ARG A 220 6.73 2.15 18.80
CA ARG A 220 7.78 1.11 18.70
C ARG A 220 7.96 0.28 19.97
N MET A 221 7.58 0.81 21.12
CA MET A 221 7.89 0.24 22.43
C MET A 221 6.70 -0.49 23.07
N LYS A 222 5.47 -0.07 22.74
CA LYS A 222 4.22 -0.53 23.37
C LYS A 222 3.18 -0.95 22.35
N SER A 223 3.51 -1.96 21.55
CA SER A 223 2.50 -2.63 20.72
C SER A 223 2.15 -4.00 21.29
N ASP A 224 0.95 -4.48 20.97
CA ASP A 224 0.42 -5.78 21.40
C ASP A 224 1.27 -6.97 20.91
N LYS A 225 2.09 -6.76 19.87
CA LYS A 225 2.87 -7.81 19.20
C LYS A 225 4.38 -7.62 19.24
N ASN A 226 4.88 -6.64 20.00
CA ASN A 226 6.29 -6.23 19.97
C ASN A 226 6.80 -5.88 18.56
N VAL A 227 5.89 -5.48 17.67
CA VAL A 227 6.17 -4.97 16.32
C VAL A 227 5.66 -3.55 16.26
N ALA A 228 6.46 -2.61 15.76
CA ALA A 228 6.05 -1.22 15.68
C ALA A 228 4.70 -1.06 14.97
N GLN A 229 3.84 -0.18 15.45
CA GLN A 229 2.46 -0.04 14.96
C GLN A 229 2.06 1.43 14.90
N CYS A 230 1.29 1.80 13.87
CA CYS A 230 0.66 3.11 13.82
C CYS A 230 -0.44 3.20 14.88
N GLN A 231 -0.26 4.04 15.90
CA GLN A 231 -1.24 4.31 16.95
C GLN A 231 -1.73 5.76 16.87
N CYS A 232 -2.87 6.02 17.51
CA CYS A 232 -3.45 7.35 17.58
C CYS A 232 -2.67 8.23 18.56
N ARG A 233 -2.34 9.45 18.15
CA ARG A 233 -1.59 10.39 19.01
C ARG A 233 -2.48 10.91 20.13
N ASP A 234 -3.68 11.37 19.76
CA ASP A 234 -4.70 11.84 20.68
C ASP A 234 -5.94 10.94 20.57
N GLY A 235 -6.16 10.08 21.58
CA GLY A 235 -7.32 9.19 21.68
C GLY A 235 -6.98 7.70 21.59
N GLN A 236 -7.96 6.90 21.16
CA GLN A 236 -7.88 5.44 21.11
C GLN A 236 -8.16 4.91 19.71
N LEU A 237 -7.49 3.80 19.40
CA LEU A 237 -7.62 3.08 18.15
C LEU A 237 -8.80 2.11 18.23
N LEU A 238 -9.76 2.26 17.32
CA LEU A 238 -10.81 1.28 17.07
C LEU A 238 -10.75 0.83 15.62
N TYR A 239 -10.28 -0.40 15.41
CA TYR A 239 -10.29 -1.08 14.11
C TYR A 239 -9.84 -0.23 12.90
N GLY A 240 -8.68 0.42 13.05
CA GLY A 240 -8.08 1.23 11.99
C GLY A 240 -8.63 2.65 11.87
N ARG A 241 -9.29 3.13 12.92
CA ARG A 241 -9.71 4.52 13.08
C ARG A 241 -9.33 5.08 14.45
N CYS A 242 -9.03 6.37 14.48
CA CYS A 242 -8.73 7.11 15.70
C CYS A 242 -9.98 7.81 16.22
N PHE A 243 -10.28 7.62 17.49
CA PHE A 243 -11.37 8.30 18.19
C PHE A 243 -10.82 9.01 19.41
N SER A 244 -11.26 10.24 19.65
CA SER A 244 -10.86 10.99 20.85
C SER A 244 -11.36 10.35 22.15
N GLN A 245 -12.47 9.61 22.07
CA GLN A 245 -13.06 8.81 23.15
C GLN A 245 -13.68 7.57 22.54
N CYS A 246 -13.67 6.46 23.26
CA CYS A 246 -14.29 5.24 22.75
C CYS A 246 -15.80 5.41 22.51
N PRO A 247 -16.31 4.98 21.35
CA PRO A 247 -17.71 5.09 21.02
C PRO A 247 -18.58 4.20 21.91
N SER A 248 -19.88 4.51 21.99
CA SER A 248 -20.82 3.76 22.82
C SER A 248 -20.78 2.25 22.55
N GLY A 249 -20.73 1.46 23.61
CA GLY A 249 -20.55 0.00 23.55
C GLY A 249 -19.09 -0.45 23.61
N PHE A 250 -18.14 0.48 23.48
CA PHE A 250 -16.71 0.20 23.65
C PHE A 250 -16.17 0.93 24.87
N HIS A 251 -15.16 0.35 25.51
CA HIS A 251 -14.43 0.97 26.61
C HIS A 251 -12.94 1.10 26.26
N GLU A 252 -12.27 1.98 26.99
CA GLU A 252 -10.84 2.23 26.82
C GLU A 252 -10.01 1.10 27.45
N SER A 253 -9.07 0.55 26.68
CA SER A 253 -8.10 -0.44 27.14
C SER A 253 -6.74 -0.13 26.54
N GLY A 254 -5.89 0.55 27.32
CA GLY A 254 -4.61 1.07 26.83
C GLY A 254 -4.82 2.07 25.67
N ALA A 255 -4.22 1.79 24.52
CA ALA A 255 -4.36 2.61 23.31
C ALA A 255 -5.57 2.24 22.44
N TYR A 256 -6.44 1.33 22.90
CA TYR A 256 -7.50 0.73 22.09
C TYR A 256 -8.89 0.96 22.67
N CYS A 257 -9.89 0.91 21.79
CA CYS A 257 -11.27 0.70 22.16
C CYS A 257 -11.62 -0.78 22.02
N MET A 258 -12.09 -1.38 23.12
CA MET A 258 -12.43 -2.79 23.21
C MET A 258 -13.90 -2.97 23.57
N HIS A 259 -14.51 -4.07 23.14
CA HIS A 259 -15.87 -4.44 23.52
C HIS A 259 -15.80 -5.52 24.61
N ASP A 260 -16.62 -5.40 25.66
CA ASP A 260 -16.61 -6.33 26.80
C ASP A 260 -17.10 -7.75 26.44
N ASP A 261 -18.04 -7.84 25.50
CA ASP A 261 -18.59 -9.10 25.00
C ASP A 261 -18.48 -9.16 23.46
N GLU A 262 -17.28 -9.45 22.96
CA GLU A 262 -17.05 -9.56 21.51
C GLU A 262 -17.90 -10.68 20.90
N ASP A 263 -18.12 -11.80 21.61
CA ASP A 263 -18.85 -12.95 21.08
C ASP A 263 -20.31 -12.59 20.75
N SER A 264 -21.02 -11.95 21.68
CA SER A 264 -22.38 -11.50 21.45
C SER A 264 -22.43 -10.37 20.42
N PHE A 265 -21.48 -9.43 20.46
CA PHE A 265 -21.40 -8.34 19.49
C PHE A 265 -21.27 -8.85 18.05
N TRP A 266 -20.36 -9.81 17.80
CA TRP A 266 -20.15 -10.38 16.47
C TRP A 266 -21.26 -11.32 16.02
N ALA A 267 -22.20 -11.69 16.89
CA ALA A 267 -23.43 -12.40 16.53
C ALA A 267 -24.59 -11.45 16.16
N ASP A 268 -24.53 -10.17 16.54
CA ASP A 268 -25.56 -9.17 16.27
C ASP A 268 -25.26 -8.41 14.96
N GLY A 269 -26.11 -8.61 13.95
CA GLY A 269 -25.98 -7.95 12.64
C GLY A 269 -26.23 -6.44 12.67
N ASP A 270 -27.17 -5.98 13.50
CA ASP A 270 -27.47 -4.54 13.60
C ASP A 270 -26.34 -3.81 14.33
N ALA A 271 -25.72 -4.44 15.33
CA ALA A 271 -24.54 -3.89 16.00
C ALA A 271 -23.35 -3.77 15.03
N GLN A 272 -23.17 -4.75 14.16
CA GLN A 272 -22.17 -4.72 13.09
C GLN A 272 -22.46 -3.60 12.10
N ASP A 273 -23.69 -3.43 11.64
CA ASP A 273 -24.03 -2.35 10.70
C ASP A 273 -23.81 -0.96 11.31
N ARG A 274 -24.13 -0.77 12.60
CA ARG A 274 -23.82 0.46 13.33
C ARG A 274 -22.31 0.71 13.43
N LEU A 275 -21.51 -0.31 13.78
CA LEU A 275 -20.05 -0.19 13.83
C LEU A 275 -19.49 0.14 12.44
N LYS A 276 -19.97 -0.53 11.39
CA LYS A 276 -19.56 -0.26 10.01
C LYS A 276 -19.86 1.18 9.63
N ALA A 277 -21.05 1.68 9.91
CA ALA A 277 -21.42 3.07 9.65
C ALA A 277 -20.50 4.04 10.41
N LEU A 278 -20.23 3.76 11.68
CA LEU A 278 -19.33 4.57 12.52
C LEU A 278 -17.90 4.63 11.95
N LEU A 279 -17.31 3.48 11.61
CA LEU A 279 -15.93 3.40 11.10
C LEU A 279 -15.78 4.05 9.71
N ASN A 280 -16.83 4.01 8.90
CA ASN A 280 -16.86 4.68 7.58
C ASN A 280 -17.16 6.19 7.66
N ALA A 281 -17.71 6.67 8.78
CA ALA A 281 -17.90 8.10 9.03
C ALA A 281 -16.64 8.79 9.57
N GLY A 282 -15.72 8.03 10.18
CA GLY A 282 -14.44 8.53 10.69
C GLY A 282 -13.56 9.09 9.57
N GLN A 283 -12.92 10.24 9.81
CA GLN A 283 -12.02 10.90 8.86
C GLN A 283 -10.70 10.13 8.72
N CYS A 284 -10.20 9.66 9.86
CA CYS A 284 -9.17 8.68 10.07
C CYS A 284 -9.21 8.32 11.57
#